data_AF-A0A8J3ZDN0-F1
#
_entry.id   AF-A0A8J3ZDN0-F1
#
_cell.length_a   1.000
_cell.length_b   1.000
_cell.length_c   1.000
_cell.angle_alpha   90.00
_cell.angle_beta   90.00
_cell.angle_gamma   90.00
#
_symmetry.space_group_name_H-M   'P 1'
#
loop_
_entity.id
_entity.type
_entity.pdbx_description
1 polymer ?
#
loop_
_entity_poly.entity_id
_entity_poly.type
_entity_poly.pdbx_seq_one_letter_code
_entity_poly.pdbx_strand_id
1 'polypeptide(L)'
;MPTVPEQSTEDEQRDLVDAIRRELIATAPAGWKRFDIKACFVIGVSDLSAMVLNREHTTVAWAMPFPFLVQKHLSRLRQLMYVPGRGTWFSARLLLDGRDLSIIYNDEHDPNWKPGIAPGEWVRDLEWYPRDPEHVPDWLRGYLRDAGAPVPPVPPVRRTPPPEPLDTHEQQRLLDALVDRFVHELPTHFESAHVSVVAYGDYLVTAGTMMSAIAPGSITSVAVPPDIDDRFRQLRAAMYRPGEGAWLYLDVYVTFPDVYSTEYKWSWDELRRPPELADCAKELERFPRDPEHIPPWIRAALATDRTPPA
;
A
#
# COMPACT_ATOMS: atom_id res chain seq x y z
N MET A 1 5.47 16.91 -29.46
CA MET A 1 5.79 17.88 -28.40
C MET A 1 7.31 17.91 -28.24
N PRO A 2 7.94 19.07 -28.03
CA PRO A 2 9.36 19.11 -27.66
C PRO A 2 9.57 18.32 -26.37
N THR A 3 10.52 17.40 -26.37
CA THR A 3 10.90 16.57 -25.23
C THR A 3 11.63 17.44 -24.22
N VAL A 4 10.99 17.72 -23.09
CA VAL A 4 11.64 18.36 -21.93
C VAL A 4 12.65 17.35 -21.36
N PRO A 5 13.90 17.75 -21.05
CA PRO A 5 14.88 16.85 -20.45
C PRO A 5 14.38 16.27 -19.11
N GLU A 6 14.69 15.01 -18.83
CA GLU A 6 14.28 14.30 -17.60
C GLU A 6 14.72 15.04 -16.32
N GLN A 7 15.95 15.55 -16.28
CA GLN A 7 16.47 16.36 -15.17
C GLN A 7 15.66 17.65 -14.93
N SER A 8 15.20 18.31 -16.00
CA SER A 8 14.35 19.50 -15.88
C SER A 8 12.97 19.17 -15.32
N THR A 9 12.49 17.94 -15.53
CA THR A 9 11.22 17.46 -14.99
C THR A 9 11.37 17.13 -13.50
N GLU A 10 12.46 16.47 -13.09
CA GLU A 10 12.74 16.17 -11.68
C GLU A 10 12.90 17.45 -10.84
N ASP A 11 13.59 18.47 -11.36
CA ASP A 11 13.71 19.76 -10.70
C ASP A 11 12.35 20.45 -10.55
N GLU A 12 11.52 20.46 -11.59
CA GLU A 12 10.17 21.02 -11.51
C GLU A 12 9.30 20.26 -10.50
N GLN A 13 9.40 18.92 -10.43
CA GLN A 13 8.70 18.14 -9.41
C GLN A 13 9.14 18.53 -8.00
N ARG A 14 10.45 18.68 -7.77
CA ARG A 14 11.03 19.10 -6.48
C ARG A 14 10.52 20.47 -6.05
N ASP A 15 10.53 21.43 -6.98
CA ASP A 15 10.04 22.79 -6.75
C ASP A 15 8.55 22.83 -6.40
N LEU A 16 7.74 21.97 -7.04
CA LEU A 16 6.31 21.84 -6.76
C LEU A 16 6.05 21.24 -5.37
N VAL A 17 6.81 20.21 -4.97
CA VAL A 17 6.71 19.62 -3.62
C VAL A 17 7.10 20.67 -2.56
N ASP A 18 8.16 21.44 -2.79
CA ASP A 18 8.56 22.51 -1.90
C ASP A 18 7.54 23.65 -1.84
N ALA A 19 6.90 23.98 -2.97
CA ALA A 19 5.79 24.94 -3.00
C ALA A 19 4.60 24.46 -2.18
N ILE A 20 4.17 23.21 -2.36
CA ILE A 20 3.11 22.58 -1.56
C ILE A 20 3.45 22.71 -0.07
N ARG A 21 4.65 22.27 0.35
CA ARG A 21 5.09 22.36 1.76
C ARG A 21 4.95 23.78 2.31
N ARG A 22 5.44 24.79 1.57
CA ARG A 22 5.35 26.20 2.01
C ARG A 22 3.92 26.68 2.16
N GLU A 23 3.05 26.35 1.21
CA GLU A 23 1.63 26.74 1.24
C GLU A 23 0.91 26.10 2.43
N LEU A 24 1.15 24.82 2.71
CA LEU A 24 0.59 24.13 3.87
C LEU A 24 0.98 24.81 5.18
N ILE A 25 2.28 25.09 5.36
CA ILE A 25 2.79 25.74 6.57
C ILE A 25 2.25 27.15 6.72
N ALA A 26 2.21 27.92 5.63
CA ALA A 26 1.79 29.33 5.65
C ALA A 26 0.31 29.50 6.00
N THR A 27 -0.52 28.53 5.63
CA THR A 27 -1.97 28.57 5.85
C THR A 27 -2.42 27.81 7.08
N ALA A 28 -1.50 27.13 7.78
CA ALA A 28 -1.84 26.26 8.87
C ALA A 28 -2.51 26.97 10.06
N PRO A 29 -3.52 26.36 10.71
CA PRO A 29 -4.21 26.96 11.83
C PRO A 29 -3.30 27.06 13.05
N ALA A 30 -3.56 28.01 13.95
CA ALA A 30 -2.78 28.16 15.17
C ALA A 30 -2.76 26.85 15.99
N GLY A 31 -1.59 26.48 16.52
CA GLY A 31 -1.44 25.29 17.35
C GLY A 31 -1.45 23.96 16.58
N TRP A 32 -1.36 23.97 15.25
CA TRP A 32 -1.20 22.74 14.47
C TRP A 32 0.08 21.98 14.84
N LYS A 33 0.03 20.65 14.72
CA LYS A 33 1.16 19.73 14.89
C LYS A 33 1.39 18.92 13.62
N ARG A 34 0.32 18.34 13.06
CA ARG A 34 0.37 17.53 11.83
C ARG A 34 -0.76 17.85 10.88
N PHE A 35 -0.46 17.73 9.58
CA PHE A 35 -1.48 17.59 8.55
C PHE A 35 -1.49 16.20 7.97
N ASP A 36 -2.69 15.78 7.63
CA ASP A 36 -2.95 14.64 6.77
C ASP A 36 -3.97 15.07 5.73
N ILE A 37 -3.53 15.13 4.48
CA ILE A 37 -4.38 15.50 3.35
C ILE A 37 -4.51 14.28 2.45
N LYS A 38 -5.75 13.86 2.22
CA LYS A 38 -6.07 12.88 1.18
C LYS A 38 -6.58 13.64 -0.04
N ALA A 39 -5.98 13.35 -1.18
CA ALA A 39 -6.30 14.01 -2.43
C ALA A 39 -6.65 12.97 -3.50
N CYS A 40 -7.80 13.11 -4.16
CA CYS A 40 -8.24 12.26 -5.26
C CYS A 40 -8.33 13.10 -6.54
N PHE A 41 -7.92 12.53 -7.67
CA PHE A 41 -7.87 13.24 -8.93
C PHE A 41 -8.37 12.41 -10.10
N VAL A 42 -9.14 13.06 -10.95
CA VAL A 42 -9.34 12.74 -12.37
C VAL A 42 -9.13 14.03 -13.16
N ILE A 43 -9.13 13.97 -14.49
CA ILE A 43 -9.09 15.19 -15.29
C ILE A 43 -10.30 16.09 -14.98
N GLY A 44 -10.03 17.36 -14.64
CA GLY A 44 -11.06 18.39 -14.40
C GLY A 44 -11.79 18.33 -13.06
N VAL A 45 -11.67 17.23 -12.30
CA VAL A 45 -12.27 17.09 -10.97
C VAL A 45 -11.23 16.58 -9.99
N SER A 46 -11.18 17.18 -8.80
CA SER A 46 -10.35 16.71 -7.70
C SER A 46 -11.05 16.96 -6.38
N ASP A 47 -10.81 16.10 -5.40
CA ASP A 47 -11.28 16.28 -4.05
C ASP A 47 -10.11 16.20 -3.08
N LEU A 48 -10.03 17.17 -2.17
CA LEU A 48 -8.97 17.27 -1.17
C LEU A 48 -9.62 17.41 0.21
N SER A 49 -9.40 16.42 1.08
CA SER A 49 -9.82 16.47 2.47
C SER A 49 -8.60 16.62 3.38
N ALA A 50 -8.59 17.65 4.21
CA ALA A 50 -7.50 17.91 5.15
C ALA A 50 -7.97 17.70 6.60
N MET A 51 -7.18 16.92 7.34
CA MET A 51 -7.34 16.73 8.77
C MET A 51 -6.10 17.27 9.48
N VAL A 52 -6.32 17.98 10.59
CA VAL A 52 -5.25 18.60 11.38
C VAL A 52 -5.27 17.99 12.77
N LEU A 53 -4.11 17.47 13.19
CA LEU A 53 -3.84 17.16 14.59
C LEU A 53 -3.27 18.42 15.24
N ASN A 54 -3.94 18.92 16.27
CA ASN A 54 -3.46 20.07 17.06
C ASN A 54 -2.66 19.63 18.31
N ARG A 55 -2.12 20.61 19.03
CA ARG A 55 -1.36 20.40 20.27
C ARG A 55 -2.20 19.84 21.42
N GLU A 56 -3.51 20.02 21.36
CA GLU A 56 -4.47 19.46 22.31
C GLU A 56 -4.77 17.98 22.04
N HIS A 57 -4.06 17.34 21.10
CA HIS A 57 -4.25 15.93 20.75
C HIS A 57 -5.68 15.64 20.27
N THR A 58 -6.23 16.54 19.44
CA THR A 58 -7.51 16.35 18.77
C THR A 58 -7.35 16.49 17.27
N THR A 59 -8.13 15.72 16.51
CA THR A 59 -8.20 15.87 15.05
C THR A 59 -9.42 16.68 14.67
N VAL A 60 -9.20 17.75 13.92
CA VAL A 60 -10.27 18.56 13.34
C VAL A 60 -10.20 18.49 11.83
N ALA A 61 -11.38 18.35 11.20
CA ALA A 61 -11.51 18.59 9.77
C ALA A 61 -11.20 20.07 9.54
N TRP A 62 -10.23 20.34 8.68
CA TRP A 62 -9.84 21.70 8.39
C TRP A 62 -10.56 22.20 7.14
N ALA A 63 -11.65 22.92 7.39
CA ALA A 63 -12.47 23.53 6.36
C ALA A 63 -11.95 24.94 6.02
N MET A 64 -11.05 25.01 5.04
CA MET A 64 -10.73 26.18 4.20
C MET A 64 -9.98 27.36 4.86
N PRO A 65 -9.20 28.15 4.07
CA PRO A 65 -9.11 28.22 2.61
C PRO A 65 -7.97 27.35 2.05
N PHE A 66 -8.22 26.06 1.87
CA PHE A 66 -7.18 25.17 1.40
C PHE A 66 -6.89 25.45 -0.08
N PRO A 67 -5.62 25.65 -0.43
CA PRO A 67 -5.27 26.64 -1.41
C PRO A 67 -5.48 26.04 -2.79
N PHE A 68 -6.21 26.76 -3.63
CA PHE A 68 -6.16 26.56 -5.08
C PHE A 68 -4.72 26.33 -5.58
N LEU A 69 -3.72 26.92 -4.91
CA LEU A 69 -2.30 26.67 -5.15
C LEU A 69 -1.86 25.22 -4.86
N VAL A 70 -2.18 24.62 -3.71
CA VAL A 70 -1.82 23.21 -3.41
C VAL A 70 -2.48 22.27 -4.41
N GLN A 71 -3.78 22.45 -4.68
CA GLN A 71 -4.50 21.68 -5.71
C GLN A 71 -3.85 21.84 -7.08
N LYS A 72 -3.50 23.07 -7.47
CA LYS A 72 -2.82 23.38 -8.74
C LYS A 72 -1.45 22.73 -8.82
N HIS A 73 -0.66 22.76 -7.75
CA HIS A 73 0.66 22.13 -7.69
C HIS A 73 0.55 20.60 -7.78
N LEU A 74 -0.40 19.98 -7.08
CA LEU A 74 -0.70 18.55 -7.20
C LEU A 74 -1.18 18.19 -8.60
N SER A 75 -2.03 19.01 -9.23
CA SER A 75 -2.47 18.80 -10.61
C SER A 75 -1.30 18.83 -11.59
N ARG A 76 -0.34 19.74 -11.38
CA ARG A 76 0.88 19.82 -12.19
C ARG A 76 1.81 18.63 -11.94
N LEU A 77 2.02 18.24 -10.69
CA LEU A 77 2.77 17.02 -10.34
C LEU A 77 2.17 15.80 -11.03
N ARG A 78 0.83 15.64 -11.00
CA ARG A 78 0.13 14.56 -11.68
C ARG A 78 0.43 14.50 -13.17
N GLN A 79 0.48 15.65 -13.84
CA GLN A 79 0.84 15.74 -15.25
C GLN A 79 2.30 15.35 -15.52
N LEU A 80 3.23 15.85 -14.69
CA LEU A 80 4.66 15.54 -14.82
C LEU A 80 4.99 14.07 -14.54
N MET A 81 4.19 13.42 -13.68
CA MET A 81 4.34 12.02 -13.30
C MET A 81 3.60 11.05 -14.24
N TYR A 82 3.03 11.53 -15.33
CA TYR A 82 2.46 10.64 -16.34
C TYR A 82 3.56 9.85 -17.05
N VAL A 83 3.41 8.54 -17.04
CA VAL A 83 4.28 7.61 -17.77
C VAL A 83 3.45 6.95 -18.88
N PRO A 84 3.84 7.06 -20.16
CA PRO A 84 3.15 6.42 -21.27
C PRO A 84 2.93 4.92 -21.02
N GLY A 85 1.71 4.42 -21.26
CA GLY A 85 1.34 3.02 -21.03
C GLY A 85 1.10 2.67 -19.56
N ARG A 86 1.69 3.37 -18.60
CA ARG A 86 1.43 3.14 -17.16
C ARG A 86 0.31 4.04 -16.61
N GLY A 87 0.19 5.25 -17.15
CA GLY A 87 -0.72 6.28 -16.63
C GLY A 87 -0.03 7.19 -15.60
N THR A 88 -0.85 7.88 -14.79
CA THR A 88 -0.42 8.69 -13.64
C THR A 88 -1.25 8.30 -12.42
N TRP A 89 -0.86 8.73 -11.22
CA TRP A 89 -1.55 8.39 -9.97
C TRP A 89 -3.02 8.88 -9.91
N PHE A 90 -3.85 8.17 -9.14
CA PHE A 90 -5.28 8.43 -8.91
C PHE A 90 -5.55 9.18 -7.61
N SER A 91 -4.76 8.89 -6.57
CA SER A 91 -4.80 9.64 -5.32
C SER A 91 -3.41 9.85 -4.75
N ALA A 92 -3.31 10.81 -3.83
CA ALA A 92 -2.12 11.05 -3.04
C ALA A 92 -2.51 11.30 -1.59
N ARG A 93 -1.64 10.88 -0.65
CA ARG A 93 -1.73 11.22 0.76
C ARG A 93 -0.52 12.05 1.16
N LEU A 94 -0.76 13.26 1.64
CA LEU A 94 0.28 14.18 2.09
C LEU A 94 0.30 14.19 3.61
N LEU A 95 1.44 13.82 4.18
CA LEU A 95 1.68 13.77 5.61
C LEU A 95 2.72 14.83 5.96
N LEU A 96 2.32 15.85 6.73
CA LEU A 96 3.20 16.93 7.16
C LEU A 96 3.40 16.86 8.68
N ASP A 97 4.62 16.65 9.14
CA ASP A 97 5.03 16.80 10.55
C ASP A 97 5.99 18.00 10.67
N GLY A 98 5.53 19.11 11.26
CA GLY A 98 6.33 20.33 11.38
C GLY A 98 6.77 20.93 10.03
N ARG A 99 7.90 20.49 9.46
CA ARG A 99 8.35 20.90 8.12
C ARG A 99 8.56 19.72 7.17
N ASP A 100 8.53 18.50 7.70
CA ASP A 100 8.81 17.30 6.94
C ASP A 100 7.53 16.86 6.23
N LEU A 101 7.55 16.96 4.91
CA LEU A 101 6.44 16.59 4.04
C LEU A 101 6.77 15.27 3.35
N SER A 102 5.98 14.23 3.62
CA SER A 102 5.91 13.02 2.81
C SER A 102 4.67 13.06 1.92
N ILE A 103 4.80 12.59 0.68
CA ILE A 103 3.69 12.42 -0.26
C ILE A 103 3.72 11.00 -0.79
N ILE A 104 2.67 10.25 -0.48
CA ILE A 104 2.48 8.86 -0.92
C ILE A 104 1.48 8.88 -2.07
N TYR A 105 1.88 8.38 -3.23
CA TYR A 105 1.04 8.34 -4.43
C TYR A 105 0.44 6.95 -4.60
N ASN A 106 -0.80 6.89 -5.05
CA ASN A 106 -1.50 5.66 -5.38
C ASN A 106 -1.88 5.65 -6.87
N ASP A 107 -1.30 4.74 -7.64
CA ASP A 107 -1.61 4.47 -9.05
C ASP A 107 -2.29 3.11 -9.29
N GLU A 108 -2.64 2.38 -8.22
CA GLU A 108 -3.08 0.98 -8.27
C GLU A 108 -4.49 0.74 -7.69
N HIS A 109 -4.74 1.17 -6.45
CA HIS A 109 -5.96 0.83 -5.72
C HIS A 109 -7.05 1.88 -5.87
N ASP A 110 -8.31 1.48 -5.69
CA ASP A 110 -9.45 2.41 -5.76
C ASP A 110 -9.28 3.46 -4.66
N PRO A 111 -9.28 4.77 -4.98
CA PRO A 111 -9.21 5.81 -3.96
C PRO A 111 -10.47 5.89 -3.09
N ASN A 112 -11.52 5.13 -3.42
CA ASN A 112 -12.80 5.11 -2.73
C ASN A 112 -13.37 6.52 -2.61
N TRP A 113 -13.40 7.24 -3.74
CA TRP A 113 -13.83 8.65 -3.83
C TRP A 113 -15.22 8.82 -3.19
N LYS A 114 -15.34 9.71 -2.20
CA LYS A 114 -16.59 9.94 -1.44
C LYS A 114 -16.94 11.44 -1.38
N PRO A 115 -18.12 11.85 -1.89
CA PRO A 115 -19.09 11.04 -2.63
C PRO A 115 -18.51 10.54 -3.97
N GLY A 116 -19.00 9.39 -4.45
CA GLY A 116 -18.54 8.83 -5.71
C GLY A 116 -18.80 9.77 -6.89
N ILE A 117 -17.91 9.74 -7.89
CA ILE A 117 -18.05 10.50 -9.14
C ILE A 117 -18.71 9.66 -10.23
N ALA A 118 -19.17 10.30 -11.30
CA ALA A 118 -19.79 9.58 -12.42
C ALA A 118 -18.76 8.67 -13.12
N PRO A 119 -19.12 7.44 -13.53
CA PRO A 119 -18.20 6.52 -14.21
C PRO A 119 -17.51 7.10 -15.45
N GLY A 120 -18.20 8.00 -16.17
CA GLY A 120 -17.63 8.70 -17.33
C GLY A 120 -16.46 9.62 -17.01
N GLU A 121 -16.28 10.05 -15.76
CA GLU A 121 -15.09 10.83 -15.34
C GLU A 121 -13.81 10.00 -15.43
N TRP A 122 -13.89 8.72 -15.07
CA TRP A 122 -12.78 7.77 -15.18
C TRP A 122 -12.42 7.47 -16.64
N VAL A 123 -13.43 7.39 -17.52
CA VAL A 123 -13.23 7.24 -18.97
C VAL A 123 -12.43 8.43 -19.50
N ARG A 124 -12.87 9.66 -19.19
CA ARG A 124 -12.17 10.88 -19.60
C ARG A 124 -10.74 10.94 -19.05
N ASP A 125 -10.54 10.52 -17.81
CA ASP A 125 -9.19 10.49 -17.24
C ASP A 125 -8.25 9.55 -18.01
N LEU A 126 -8.73 8.37 -18.43
CA LEU A 126 -7.95 7.44 -19.26
C LEU A 126 -7.69 7.95 -20.68
N GLU A 127 -8.54 8.81 -21.24
CA GLU A 127 -8.26 9.46 -22.52
C GLU A 127 -7.05 10.40 -22.44
N TRP A 128 -6.87 11.06 -21.28
CA TRP A 128 -5.74 11.97 -21.02
C TRP A 128 -4.50 11.26 -20.51
N TYR A 129 -4.68 10.20 -19.72
CA TYR A 129 -3.61 9.39 -19.15
C TYR A 129 -3.77 7.91 -19.54
N PRO A 130 -3.56 7.55 -20.83
CA PRO A 130 -3.71 6.19 -21.31
C PRO A 130 -2.88 5.19 -20.52
N ARG A 131 -3.49 4.03 -20.29
CA ARG A 131 -2.88 2.88 -19.61
C ARG A 131 -2.99 1.64 -20.49
N ASP A 132 -1.92 0.87 -20.54
CA ASP A 132 -1.88 -0.45 -21.13
C ASP A 132 -2.76 -1.40 -20.29
N PRO A 133 -3.29 -2.47 -20.89
CA PRO A 133 -4.20 -3.38 -20.20
C PRO A 133 -3.64 -3.91 -18.87
N GLU A 134 -2.33 -4.07 -18.73
CA GLU A 134 -1.65 -4.50 -17.50
C GLU A 134 -1.72 -3.50 -16.35
N HIS A 135 -1.88 -2.21 -16.66
CA HIS A 135 -1.91 -1.11 -15.69
C HIS A 135 -3.32 -0.58 -15.41
N VAL A 136 -4.34 -1.21 -15.99
CA VAL A 136 -5.74 -0.94 -15.65
C VAL A 136 -6.17 -1.88 -14.53
N PRO A 137 -6.47 -1.38 -13.32
CA PRO A 137 -6.94 -2.22 -12.22
C PRO A 137 -8.42 -2.63 -12.39
N ASP A 138 -8.85 -3.69 -11.71
CA ASP A 138 -10.19 -4.27 -11.88
C ASP A 138 -11.32 -3.33 -11.46
N TRP A 139 -11.11 -2.51 -10.44
CA TRP A 139 -12.07 -1.48 -10.03
C TRP A 139 -12.30 -0.47 -11.17
N LEU A 140 -11.24 -0.07 -11.88
CA LEU A 140 -11.33 0.86 -13.00
C LEU A 140 -12.04 0.21 -14.19
N ARG A 141 -11.76 -1.07 -14.49
CA ARG A 141 -12.53 -1.85 -15.47
C ARG A 141 -14.03 -1.91 -15.11
N GLY A 142 -14.35 -1.95 -13.82
CA GLY A 142 -15.70 -1.78 -13.28
C GLY A 142 -16.36 -0.51 -13.80
N TYR A 143 -15.78 0.64 -13.50
CA TYR A 143 -16.29 1.94 -13.94
C TYR A 143 -16.38 2.07 -15.47
N LEU A 144 -15.41 1.54 -16.23
CA LEU A 144 -15.48 1.56 -17.70
C LEU A 144 -16.70 0.81 -18.23
N ARG A 145 -17.01 -0.35 -17.63
CA ARG A 145 -18.19 -1.14 -17.99
C ARG A 145 -19.48 -0.39 -17.65
N ASP A 146 -19.54 0.22 -16.48
CA ASP A 146 -20.70 1.00 -16.03
C ASP A 146 -20.95 2.24 -16.91
N ALA A 147 -19.88 2.82 -17.45
CA ALA A 147 -19.94 3.91 -18.42
C ALA A 147 -20.28 3.46 -19.86
N GLY A 148 -20.35 2.15 -20.13
CA GLY A 148 -20.51 1.61 -21.49
C GLY A 148 -19.30 1.83 -22.40
N ALA A 149 -18.11 2.08 -21.83
CA ALA A 149 -16.87 2.28 -22.56
C ALA A 149 -16.17 0.95 -22.90
N PRO A 150 -15.28 0.91 -23.90
CA PRO A 150 -14.44 -0.26 -24.16
C PRO A 150 -13.62 -0.63 -22.91
N VAL A 151 -13.72 -1.89 -22.48
CA VAL A 151 -12.98 -2.40 -21.31
C VAL A 151 -11.71 -3.10 -21.81
N PRO A 152 -10.50 -2.63 -21.46
CA PRO A 152 -9.27 -3.32 -21.78
C PRO A 152 -9.28 -4.75 -21.21
N PRO A 153 -8.80 -5.74 -21.98
CA PRO A 153 -8.82 -7.13 -21.53
C PRO A 153 -8.03 -7.27 -20.23
N VAL A 154 -8.47 -8.17 -19.36
CA VAL A 154 -7.65 -8.59 -18.22
C VAL A 154 -6.46 -9.35 -18.82
N PRO A 155 -5.22 -8.89 -18.61
CA PRO A 155 -4.06 -9.62 -19.08
C PRO A 155 -4.06 -11.02 -18.48
N PRO A 156 -3.61 -12.05 -19.22
CA PRO A 156 -3.46 -13.37 -18.63
C PRO A 156 -2.54 -13.26 -17.43
N VAL A 157 -3.00 -13.71 -16.26
CA VAL A 157 -2.15 -13.81 -15.08
C VAL A 157 -0.98 -14.71 -15.45
N ARG A 158 0.21 -14.14 -15.65
CA ARG A 158 1.44 -14.92 -15.81
C ARG A 158 1.74 -15.59 -14.47
N ARG A 159 1.13 -16.74 -14.22
CA ARG A 159 1.55 -17.64 -13.14
C ARG A 159 2.82 -18.36 -13.60
N THR A 160 3.95 -17.67 -13.50
CA THR A 160 5.27 -18.30 -13.47
C THR A 160 5.74 -18.32 -12.03
N PRO A 161 6.17 -19.48 -11.49
CA PRO A 161 6.47 -19.64 -10.08
C PRO A 161 7.76 -18.87 -9.73
N PRO A 162 7.97 -18.43 -8.48
CA PRO A 162 9.32 -18.29 -7.96
C PRO A 162 9.70 -19.58 -7.23
N PRO A 163 10.51 -20.44 -7.85
CA PRO A 163 11.49 -21.26 -7.15
C PRO A 163 12.80 -20.48 -6.93
N GLU A 164 12.98 -19.32 -7.58
CA GLU A 164 14.11 -18.42 -7.37
C GLU A 164 13.62 -17.10 -6.74
N PRO A 165 14.30 -16.60 -5.70
CA PRO A 165 13.98 -15.29 -5.13
C PRO A 165 14.15 -14.19 -6.18
N LEU A 166 13.26 -13.20 -6.15
CA LEU A 166 13.49 -11.96 -6.88
C LEU A 166 14.72 -11.25 -6.32
N ASP A 167 15.33 -10.34 -7.08
CA ASP A 167 16.44 -9.56 -6.54
C ASP A 167 15.97 -8.63 -5.40
N THR A 168 16.92 -8.18 -4.59
CA THR A 168 16.64 -7.37 -3.40
C THR A 168 15.91 -6.06 -3.72
N HIS A 169 16.14 -5.46 -4.89
CA HIS A 169 15.47 -4.22 -5.28
C HIS A 169 14.01 -4.49 -5.66
N GLU A 170 13.71 -5.60 -6.33
CA GLU A 170 12.32 -5.98 -6.59
C GLU A 170 11.57 -6.37 -5.31
N GLN A 171 12.23 -7.11 -4.40
CA GLN A 171 11.67 -7.41 -3.09
C GLN A 171 11.35 -6.13 -2.32
N GLN A 172 12.27 -5.16 -2.33
CA GLN A 172 12.11 -3.85 -1.70
C GLN A 172 10.94 -3.08 -2.30
N ARG A 173 10.80 -3.05 -3.64
CA ARG A 173 9.65 -2.42 -4.31
C ARG A 173 8.31 -3.03 -3.90
N LEU A 174 8.24 -4.36 -3.75
CA LEU A 174 7.03 -5.04 -3.28
C LEU A 174 6.69 -4.65 -1.83
N LEU A 175 7.70 -4.51 -0.99
CA LEU A 175 7.55 -4.09 0.40
C LEU A 175 7.10 -2.63 0.51
N ASP A 176 7.70 -1.72 -0.26
CA ASP A 176 7.32 -0.30 -0.30
C ASP A 176 5.85 -0.14 -0.72
N ALA A 177 5.44 -0.80 -1.81
CA ALA A 177 4.05 -0.78 -2.28
C ALA A 177 3.06 -1.34 -1.23
N LEU A 178 3.49 -2.32 -0.43
CA LEU A 178 2.70 -2.89 0.64
C LEU A 178 2.55 -1.91 1.82
N VAL A 179 3.63 -1.24 2.21
CA VAL A 179 3.60 -0.22 3.28
C VAL A 179 2.75 0.97 2.86
N ASP A 180 2.92 1.47 1.63
CA ASP A 180 2.13 2.58 1.08
C ASP A 180 0.63 2.26 1.11
N ARG A 181 0.26 1.03 0.75
CA ARG A 181 -1.13 0.55 0.81
C ARG A 181 -1.71 0.63 2.21
N PHE A 182 -0.95 0.25 3.24
CA PHE A 182 -1.36 0.37 4.64
C PHE A 182 -1.45 1.83 5.07
N VAL A 183 -0.39 2.60 4.82
CA VAL A 183 -0.32 4.01 5.22
C VAL A 183 -1.46 4.80 4.58
N HIS A 184 -1.96 4.45 3.39
CA HIS A 184 -3.12 5.11 2.80
C HIS A 184 -4.43 4.95 3.61
N GLU A 185 -4.59 3.85 4.35
CA GLU A 185 -5.79 3.54 5.13
C GLU A 185 -5.68 3.95 6.60
N LEU A 186 -4.48 4.13 7.13
CA LEU A 186 -4.29 4.49 8.55
C LEU A 186 -5.07 5.77 8.90
N PRO A 187 -5.76 5.85 10.06
CA PRO A 187 -6.43 7.08 10.48
C PRO A 187 -5.44 8.23 10.67
N THR A 188 -5.84 9.48 10.41
CA THR A 188 -4.96 10.67 10.53
C THR A 188 -4.14 10.77 11.81
N HIS A 189 -4.69 10.28 12.92
CA HIS A 189 -4.06 10.36 14.22
C HIS A 189 -3.14 9.18 14.55
N PHE A 190 -2.78 8.32 13.60
CA PHE A 190 -1.81 7.26 13.88
C PHE A 190 -0.44 7.86 14.26
N GLU A 191 0.21 7.28 15.27
CA GLU A 191 1.62 7.59 15.59
C GLU A 191 2.53 6.46 15.15
N SER A 192 2.11 5.23 15.43
CA SER A 192 2.74 4.02 14.93
C SER A 192 1.67 2.98 14.62
N ALA A 193 1.95 2.14 13.64
CA ALA A 193 1.14 0.99 13.29
C ALA A 193 2.04 -0.25 13.28
N HIS A 194 1.49 -1.37 13.70
CA HIS A 194 2.16 -2.67 13.68
C HIS A 194 1.27 -3.65 12.94
N VAL A 195 1.81 -4.25 11.89
CA VAL A 195 1.16 -5.31 11.11
C VAL A 195 1.96 -6.58 11.29
N SER A 196 1.28 -7.62 11.75
CA SER A 196 1.86 -8.97 11.86
C SER A 196 1.16 -9.90 10.88
N VAL A 197 1.94 -10.77 10.25
CA VAL A 197 1.44 -11.76 9.30
C VAL A 197 1.99 -13.12 9.67
N VAL A 198 1.11 -14.10 9.78
CA VAL A 198 1.48 -15.53 9.84
C VAL A 198 1.01 -16.18 8.55
N ALA A 199 1.89 -16.88 7.86
CA ALA A 199 1.54 -17.52 6.60
C ALA A 199 2.27 -18.86 6.41
N TYR A 200 1.55 -19.87 5.91
CA TYR A 200 2.08 -21.15 5.44
C TYR A 200 1.04 -21.85 4.56
N GLY A 201 1.45 -22.42 3.42
CA GLY A 201 0.52 -23.04 2.48
C GLY A 201 -0.51 -22.02 1.98
N ASP A 202 -1.80 -22.31 2.15
CA ASP A 202 -2.89 -21.37 1.87
C ASP A 202 -3.33 -20.57 3.11
N TYR A 203 -2.89 -20.98 4.31
CA TYR A 203 -3.13 -20.24 5.54
C TYR A 203 -2.35 -18.92 5.53
N LEU A 204 -3.08 -17.82 5.70
CA LEU A 204 -2.52 -16.50 5.92
C LEU A 204 -3.46 -15.73 6.84
N VAL A 205 -2.90 -15.13 7.90
CA VAL A 205 -3.62 -14.24 8.80
C VAL A 205 -2.81 -12.97 8.96
N THR A 206 -3.43 -11.85 8.61
CA THR A 206 -2.91 -10.50 8.79
C THR A 206 -3.63 -9.85 9.97
N ALA A 207 -2.86 -9.29 10.91
CA ALA A 207 -3.40 -8.55 12.04
C ALA A 207 -2.70 -7.20 12.15
N GLY A 208 -3.48 -6.12 12.13
CA GLY A 208 -2.99 -4.76 12.27
C GLY A 208 -3.42 -4.11 13.59
N THR A 209 -2.49 -3.42 14.25
CA THR A 209 -2.76 -2.55 15.38
C THR A 209 -2.11 -1.19 15.19
N MET A 210 -2.56 -0.17 15.93
CA MET A 210 -1.94 1.15 15.95
C MET A 210 -1.99 1.78 17.33
N MET A 211 -1.01 2.66 17.57
CA MET A 211 -1.04 3.65 18.64
C MET A 211 -1.56 4.98 18.09
N SER A 212 -2.42 5.63 18.87
CA SER A 212 -3.13 6.86 18.49
C SER A 212 -2.54 8.09 19.18
N ALA A 213 -2.34 9.16 18.41
CA ALA A 213 -1.92 10.47 18.91
C ALA A 213 -3.01 11.14 19.75
N ILE A 214 -4.29 10.87 19.48
CA ILE A 214 -5.41 11.46 20.22
C ILE A 214 -5.76 10.68 21.49
N ALA A 215 -5.25 9.45 21.63
CA ALA A 215 -5.38 8.63 22.83
C ALA A 215 -4.03 7.97 23.16
N PRO A 216 -3.05 8.75 23.66
CA PRO A 216 -1.69 8.27 23.90
C PRO A 216 -1.67 7.02 24.78
N GLY A 217 -0.91 6.01 24.36
CA GLY A 217 -0.81 4.72 25.06
C GLY A 217 -1.96 3.75 24.79
N SER A 218 -3.00 4.14 24.05
CA SER A 218 -4.05 3.23 23.60
C SER A 218 -3.59 2.48 22.34
N ILE A 219 -3.71 1.16 22.37
CA ILE A 219 -3.54 0.29 21.21
C ILE A 219 -4.93 -0.08 20.68
N THR A 220 -5.15 0.15 19.40
CA THR A 220 -6.42 -0.15 18.72
C THR A 220 -6.15 -0.99 17.48
N SER A 221 -7.13 -1.81 17.06
CA SER A 221 -7.01 -2.57 15.81
C SER A 221 -7.21 -1.65 14.61
N VAL A 222 -6.42 -1.83 13.56
CA VAL A 222 -6.65 -1.17 12.27
C VAL A 222 -7.33 -2.11 11.29
N ALA A 223 -8.16 -1.54 10.42
CA ALA A 223 -8.73 -2.30 9.32
C ALA A 223 -7.60 -2.74 8.37
N VAL A 224 -7.60 -4.02 8.04
CA VAL A 224 -6.67 -4.61 7.08
C VAL A 224 -7.26 -4.43 5.68
N PRO A 225 -6.51 -3.83 4.72
CA PRO A 225 -7.01 -3.67 3.35
C PRO A 225 -7.34 -5.03 2.71
N PRO A 226 -8.44 -5.17 1.95
CA PRO A 226 -8.87 -6.45 1.42
C PRO A 226 -7.89 -7.06 0.39
N ASP A 227 -7.10 -6.24 -0.28
CA ASP A 227 -6.11 -6.65 -1.28
C ASP A 227 -4.73 -7.01 -0.67
N ILE A 228 -4.54 -6.83 0.63
CA ILE A 228 -3.20 -6.91 1.23
C ILE A 228 -2.66 -8.34 1.30
N ASP A 229 -3.54 -9.33 1.51
CA ASP A 229 -3.11 -10.71 1.70
C ASP A 229 -2.44 -11.26 0.43
N ASP A 230 -2.91 -10.85 -0.74
CA ASP A 230 -2.30 -11.22 -2.02
C ASP A 230 -0.94 -10.55 -2.22
N ARG A 231 -0.78 -9.30 -1.78
CA ARG A 231 0.52 -8.60 -1.76
C ARG A 231 1.51 -9.29 -0.83
N PHE A 232 1.06 -9.71 0.36
CA PHE A 232 1.90 -10.51 1.26
C PHE A 232 2.29 -11.84 0.64
N ARG A 233 1.37 -12.57 -0.02
CA ARG A 233 1.70 -13.81 -0.74
C ARG A 233 2.73 -13.58 -1.84
N GLN A 234 2.65 -12.47 -2.56
CA GLN A 234 3.61 -12.10 -3.59
C GLN A 234 5.00 -11.83 -2.99
N LEU A 235 5.08 -11.03 -1.92
CA LEU A 235 6.33 -10.77 -1.19
C LEU A 235 6.92 -12.07 -0.63
N ARG A 236 6.08 -12.93 -0.05
CA ARG A 236 6.46 -14.26 0.45
C ARG A 236 7.14 -15.11 -0.62
N ALA A 237 6.53 -15.14 -1.80
CA ALA A 237 7.03 -15.90 -2.92
C ALA A 237 8.31 -15.30 -3.50
N ALA A 238 8.39 -13.96 -3.59
CA ALA A 238 9.57 -13.24 -4.04
C ALA A 238 10.79 -13.41 -3.13
N MET A 239 10.57 -13.67 -1.83
CA MET A 239 11.61 -13.84 -0.82
C MET A 239 11.91 -15.32 -0.48
N TYR A 240 11.44 -16.26 -1.31
CA TYR A 240 11.74 -17.68 -1.13
C TYR A 240 13.25 -17.93 -1.16
N ARG A 241 13.76 -18.67 -0.17
CA ARG A 241 15.15 -19.10 -0.11
C ARG A 241 15.23 -20.60 -0.37
N PRO A 242 15.95 -21.05 -1.41
CA PRO A 242 16.17 -22.48 -1.66
C PRO A 242 16.71 -23.19 -0.40
N GLY A 243 16.07 -24.29 0.00
CA GLY A 243 16.44 -25.06 1.20
C GLY A 243 15.94 -24.46 2.54
N GLU A 244 15.76 -23.15 2.66
CA GLU A 244 15.24 -22.52 3.90
C GLU A 244 13.71 -22.33 3.88
N GLY A 245 13.11 -22.16 2.71
CA GLY A 245 11.70 -21.83 2.55
C GLY A 245 11.42 -20.33 2.41
N ALA A 246 10.14 -19.96 2.37
CA ALA A 246 9.71 -18.59 2.54
C ALA A 246 9.54 -18.26 4.03
N TRP A 247 9.53 -16.98 4.40
CA TRP A 247 9.26 -16.57 5.79
C TRP A 247 7.87 -17.07 6.24
N LEU A 248 7.74 -17.51 7.49
CA LEU A 248 6.48 -18.00 8.10
C LEU A 248 5.78 -16.91 8.90
N TYR A 249 6.55 -15.91 9.32
CA TYR A 249 6.08 -14.78 10.10
C TYR A 249 6.77 -13.49 9.61
N LEU A 250 6.01 -12.41 9.56
CA LEU A 250 6.49 -11.07 9.22
C LEU A 250 5.86 -10.07 10.19
N ASP A 251 6.69 -9.24 10.82
CA ASP A 251 6.29 -7.99 11.45
C ASP A 251 6.69 -6.80 10.58
N VAL A 252 5.76 -5.87 10.40
CA VAL A 252 5.99 -4.55 9.81
C VAL A 252 5.63 -3.50 10.86
N TYR A 253 6.61 -2.69 11.26
CA TYR A 253 6.41 -1.56 12.16
C TYR A 253 6.51 -0.28 11.35
N VAL A 254 5.43 0.51 11.32
CA VAL A 254 5.38 1.80 10.65
C VAL A 254 5.28 2.89 11.70
N THR A 255 6.09 3.92 11.59
CA THR A 255 6.06 5.13 12.42
C THR A 255 5.73 6.31 11.53
N PHE A 256 4.86 7.19 12.02
CA PHE A 256 4.50 8.40 11.30
C PHE A 256 5.76 9.20 10.88
N PRO A 257 5.81 9.77 9.66
CA PRO A 257 4.76 9.71 8.63
C PRO A 257 4.69 8.36 7.90
N ASP A 258 5.83 7.75 7.59
CA ASP A 258 5.91 6.55 6.74
C ASP A 258 7.21 5.76 6.93
N VAL A 259 7.96 6.05 8.00
CA VAL A 259 9.21 5.33 8.31
C VAL A 259 8.86 3.93 8.80
N TYR A 260 9.42 2.89 8.20
CA TYR A 260 9.09 1.54 8.61
C TYR A 260 10.33 0.64 8.80
N SER A 261 10.12 -0.44 9.54
CA SER A 261 11.06 -1.54 9.69
C SER A 261 10.32 -2.87 9.61
N THR A 262 11.06 -3.93 9.28
CA THR A 262 10.49 -5.27 9.14
C THR A 262 11.33 -6.32 9.84
N GLU A 263 10.66 -7.31 10.43
CA GLU A 263 11.29 -8.51 10.97
C GLU A 263 10.65 -9.75 10.35
N TYR A 264 11.47 -10.57 9.70
CA TYR A 264 11.04 -11.81 9.06
C TYR A 264 11.53 -13.01 9.86
N LYS A 265 10.68 -14.01 10.03
CA LYS A 265 11.07 -15.28 10.66
C LYS A 265 10.79 -16.45 9.74
N TRP A 266 11.86 -17.17 9.35
CA TRP A 266 11.79 -18.40 8.57
C TRP A 266 11.48 -19.62 9.43
N SER A 267 11.71 -19.53 10.74
CA SER A 267 11.23 -20.46 11.76
C SER A 267 10.31 -19.70 12.71
N TRP A 268 9.10 -20.18 12.90
CA TRP A 268 8.10 -19.57 13.78
C TRP A 268 7.41 -20.67 14.56
N ASP A 269 7.56 -20.69 15.88
CA ASP A 269 7.07 -21.78 16.73
C ASP A 269 5.83 -21.39 17.56
N GLU A 270 5.43 -20.12 17.51
CA GLU A 270 4.32 -19.57 18.29
C GLU A 270 3.01 -19.62 17.49
N LEU A 271 2.57 -20.83 17.16
CA LEU A 271 1.26 -21.02 16.53
C LEU A 271 0.14 -20.75 17.54
N ARG A 272 -0.75 -19.82 17.20
CA ARG A 272 -1.97 -19.55 17.99
C ARG A 272 -3.00 -20.69 17.94
N ARG A 273 -2.94 -21.53 16.89
CA ARG A 273 -3.82 -22.68 16.69
C ARG A 273 -3.04 -23.82 16.03
N PRO A 274 -3.43 -25.09 16.24
CA PRO A 274 -2.86 -26.22 15.52
C PRO A 274 -2.93 -26.01 14.00
N PRO A 275 -1.87 -26.34 13.25
CA PRO A 275 -1.82 -26.13 11.81
C PRO A 275 -2.61 -27.22 11.08
N GLU A 276 -3.25 -26.87 9.97
CA GLU A 276 -3.93 -27.86 9.13
C GLU A 276 -2.91 -28.63 8.29
N LEU A 277 -3.07 -29.96 8.21
CA LEU A 277 -2.17 -30.83 7.45
C LEU A 277 -2.06 -30.41 5.99
N ALA A 278 -3.18 -30.02 5.38
CA ALA A 278 -3.23 -29.60 3.98
C ALA A 278 -2.38 -28.34 3.73
N ASP A 279 -2.41 -27.37 4.64
CA ASP A 279 -1.59 -26.16 4.54
C ASP A 279 -0.11 -26.46 4.76
N CYS A 280 0.22 -27.34 5.72
CA CYS A 280 1.59 -27.82 5.92
C CYS A 280 2.16 -28.51 4.66
N ALA A 281 1.37 -29.37 4.02
CA ALA A 281 1.77 -30.06 2.80
C ALA A 281 1.99 -29.08 1.64
N LYS A 282 1.04 -28.15 1.42
CA LYS A 282 1.16 -27.09 0.41
C LYS A 282 2.34 -26.16 0.66
N GLU A 283 2.65 -25.85 1.93
CA GLU A 283 3.81 -25.04 2.29
C GLU A 283 5.10 -25.69 1.79
N LEU A 284 5.30 -26.99 2.06
CA LEU A 284 6.51 -27.69 1.62
C LEU A 284 6.54 -27.99 0.12
N GLU A 285 5.38 -28.13 -0.52
CA GLU A 285 5.28 -28.25 -1.98
C GLU A 285 5.68 -26.93 -2.66
N ARG A 286 5.17 -25.81 -2.17
CA ARG A 286 5.40 -24.48 -2.77
C ARG A 286 6.75 -23.88 -2.40
N PHE A 287 7.18 -24.08 -1.16
CA PHE A 287 8.42 -23.53 -0.61
C PHE A 287 9.23 -24.65 0.05
N PRO A 288 9.90 -25.50 -0.75
CA PRO A 288 10.69 -26.63 -0.23
C PRO A 288 11.74 -26.19 0.79
N ARG A 289 11.87 -26.99 1.85
CA ARG A 289 12.81 -26.79 2.96
C ARG A 289 13.62 -28.05 3.22
N ASP A 290 14.90 -27.87 3.54
CA ASP A 290 15.76 -28.92 4.04
C ASP A 290 15.27 -29.38 5.42
N PRO A 291 15.48 -30.65 5.81
CA PRO A 291 14.89 -31.23 7.03
C PRO A 291 15.16 -30.45 8.32
N GLU A 292 16.29 -29.75 8.39
CA GLU A 292 16.69 -28.89 9.52
C GLU A 292 15.95 -27.55 9.57
N HIS A 293 15.46 -27.06 8.43
CA HIS A 293 14.68 -25.84 8.31
C HIS A 293 13.16 -26.08 8.38
N ILE A 294 12.71 -27.34 8.46
CA ILE A 294 11.29 -27.64 8.66
C ILE A 294 10.91 -27.41 10.14
N PRO A 295 9.98 -26.48 10.44
CA PRO A 295 9.51 -26.24 11.79
C PRO A 295 8.97 -27.52 12.46
N PRO A 296 9.17 -27.70 13.78
CA PRO A 296 8.69 -28.89 14.50
C PRO A 296 7.19 -29.16 14.32
N TRP A 297 6.36 -28.11 14.28
CA TRP A 297 4.91 -28.25 14.13
C TRP A 297 4.49 -28.74 12.73
N ILE A 298 5.22 -28.37 11.66
CA ILE A 298 4.98 -28.93 10.32
C ILE A 298 5.33 -30.41 10.32
N ARG A 299 6.49 -30.77 10.89
CA ARG A 299 6.92 -32.18 11.01
C ARG A 299 5.91 -33.01 11.79
N ALA A 300 5.43 -32.50 12.91
CA ALA A 300 4.43 -33.17 13.74
C ALA A 300 3.10 -33.37 13.00
N ALA A 301 2.60 -32.35 12.29
CA ALA A 301 1.39 -32.45 11.49
C ALA A 301 1.51 -33.57 10.44
N LEU A 302 2.60 -33.57 9.66
CA LEU A 302 2.85 -34.56 8.60
C LEU A 302 3.10 -35.98 9.13
N ALA A 303 3.67 -36.13 10.33
CA ALA A 303 3.87 -37.43 10.96
C ALA A 303 2.55 -38.07 11.42
N THR A 304 1.58 -37.25 11.84
CA THR A 304 0.26 -37.72 12.32
C THR A 304 -0.51 -38.45 11.21
N ASP A 305 -0.35 -38.03 9.96
CA ASP A 305 -0.97 -38.65 8.77
C ASP A 305 -0.38 -40.01 8.40
N ARG A 306 0.88 -40.28 8.77
CA ARG A 306 1.57 -41.53 8.46
C ARG A 306 1.26 -42.69 9.41
N THR A 307 0.41 -42.46 10.42
CA THR A 307 -0.02 -43.51 11.35
C THR A 307 -1.29 -44.15 10.80
N PRO A 308 -1.29 -45.42 10.38
CA PRO A 308 -2.52 -46.06 9.90
C PRO A 308 -3.56 -46.12 11.03
N PRO A 309 -4.86 -45.96 10.72
CA PRO A 309 -5.91 -46.14 11.72
C PRO A 309 -5.82 -47.57 12.28
N ALA A 310 -5.86 -47.67 13.62
CA ALA A 310 -5.82 -48.92 14.37
C ALA A 310 -7.06 -49.78 14.16
#